data_AF-A0A3Q3LV21-F1
#
_entry.id   AF-A0A3Q3LV21-F1
#
_cell.length_a   1.000
_cell.length_b   1.000
_cell.length_c   1.000
_cell.angle_alpha   90.00
_cell.angle_beta   90.00
_cell.angle_gamma   90.00
#
_symmetry.space_group_name_H-M   'P 1'
#
loop_
_entity.id
_entity.type
_entity.pdbx_description
1 polymer ?
#
loop_
_entity_poly.entity_id
_entity_poly.type
_entity_poly.pdbx_seq_one_letter_code
_entity_poly.pdbx_strand_id
1 'polypeptide(L)'
;MSCTRFVAALVRAHAGNIRKSYMRPSRCRSTVASTKSQEEKEQPIDGCTVVEAVQVELISQTKTKSQLNKIHIDFDNTKEAYRSKGNIELLRSLLVFKLCKITSCPSLCPQLMELTKKVLGQWMFEKLMKMTFYGQFVAGEDHKAIRPLIQKNQAFGVGAVLDYSVEEDLTQEEAEKKEMDSCVSEAEKEDSGHREKKYKAHRQFGDRRGGVISARTYFYADEAKCDSQMETFINCIQASGGASADGFSAIKLTALGRPQFLLQFSEVLVKWRRFFNFLAAKQGKAEMMLHVWSGRTGDDIENWFIGEKLGLSGTIDLLDWNSLINDTTKISNLLMVPNLETGHLEPLLNRFTAEEERQMKRMLQRVDILAKYAVENGVRLMVDAEQTYFQPAISRLTLEMQRKFNREKPIIFNTYQCYLKEAYDNVTVDVELSRREGWYFGAKLVRGAYMYQERARAKEIGYEDPINPDYEATNRMYHKCLEYVLEEIEHSRKANIMVATHNEDTVNFTLEKMNEMGLSPTENKVYFGQLLGMCDQISFPLGQAGFPVYKYVPYGPVNEVIPYLSRRAQENRGFMKGSQRERSLLWKELKRRVLCGQIFYKPVY
;
A
#
# COMPACT_ATOMS: atom_id res chain seq x y z
N MET A 1 -22.14 2.61 24.29
CA MET A 1 -22.59 2.27 25.67
C MET A 1 -22.10 0.86 26.01
N SER A 2 -22.06 0.44 27.28
CA SER A 2 -21.46 -0.86 27.65
C SER A 2 -22.37 -2.05 27.34
N CYS A 3 -21.79 -3.13 26.80
CA CYS A 3 -22.51 -4.34 26.36
C CYS A 3 -23.27 -5.07 27.49
N THR A 4 -22.87 -4.90 28.75
CA THR A 4 -23.43 -5.65 29.89
C THR A 4 -24.93 -5.39 30.13
N ARG A 5 -25.48 -4.24 29.72
CA ARG A 5 -26.93 -3.99 29.82
C ARG A 5 -27.76 -4.69 28.73
N PHE A 6 -27.16 -5.00 27.58
CA PHE A 6 -27.88 -5.60 26.44
C PHE A 6 -28.21 -7.09 26.68
N VAL A 7 -27.26 -7.83 27.27
CA VAL A 7 -27.44 -9.26 27.63
C VAL A 7 -28.62 -9.47 28.58
N ALA A 8 -28.81 -8.55 29.54
CA ALA A 8 -29.90 -8.60 30.51
C ALA A 8 -31.30 -8.29 29.94
N ALA A 9 -31.39 -7.88 28.67
CA ALA A 9 -32.66 -7.78 27.94
C ALA A 9 -32.99 -9.10 27.22
N LEU A 10 -32.08 -9.63 26.39
CA LEU A 10 -32.31 -10.86 25.63
C LEU A 10 -32.62 -12.08 26.52
N VAL A 11 -31.94 -12.23 27.66
CA VAL A 11 -32.18 -13.37 28.58
C VAL A 11 -33.61 -13.40 29.13
N ARG A 12 -34.33 -12.27 29.16
CA ARG A 12 -35.75 -12.21 29.55
C ARG A 12 -36.73 -12.51 28.42
N ALA A 13 -36.30 -12.50 27.15
CA ALA A 13 -37.16 -12.69 25.98
C ALA A 13 -37.35 -14.16 25.54
N HIS A 14 -36.54 -15.09 26.06
CA HIS A 14 -36.54 -16.50 25.62
C HIS A 14 -36.81 -17.53 26.74
N ALA A 15 -37.49 -17.12 27.81
CA ALA A 15 -37.98 -18.01 28.86
C ALA A 15 -39.28 -18.76 28.46
N GLY A 16 -39.31 -19.38 27.27
CA GLY A 16 -40.48 -20.07 26.74
C GLY A 16 -40.12 -21.31 25.91
N ASN A 17 -40.84 -22.42 26.16
CA ASN A 17 -40.74 -23.70 25.45
C ASN A 17 -39.36 -24.41 25.44
N ILE A 18 -39.06 -25.13 26.54
CA ILE A 18 -38.18 -26.31 26.50
C ILE A 18 -38.97 -27.52 27.01
N ARG A 19 -39.43 -28.38 26.11
CA ARG A 19 -39.92 -29.74 26.46
C ARG A 19 -38.73 -30.68 26.60
N LYS A 20 -38.65 -31.41 27.72
CA LYS A 20 -37.59 -32.40 27.98
C LYS A 20 -37.78 -33.63 27.08
N SER A 21 -36.69 -34.10 26.47
CA SER A 21 -36.54 -35.48 26.03
C SER A 21 -35.08 -35.93 26.29
N TYR A 22 -34.91 -37.11 26.87
CA TYR A 22 -33.61 -37.68 27.23
C TYR A 22 -33.19 -38.74 26.20
N MET A 23 -31.91 -38.76 25.83
CA MET A 23 -31.23 -40.00 25.42
C MET A 23 -29.80 -40.05 25.96
N ARG A 24 -29.27 -41.28 26.12
CA ARG A 24 -27.96 -41.56 26.73
C ARG A 24 -26.84 -41.60 25.69
N PRO A 25 -25.59 -41.30 26.05
CA PRO A 25 -24.44 -41.52 25.17
C PRO A 25 -24.15 -43.03 25.05
N SER A 26 -23.83 -43.48 23.83
CA SER A 26 -23.26 -44.80 23.56
C SER A 26 -21.89 -44.64 22.88
N ARG A 27 -21.00 -45.60 23.15
CA ARG A 27 -19.56 -45.52 22.90
C ARG A 27 -19.18 -46.56 21.86
N CYS A 28 -18.79 -46.15 20.66
CA CYS A 28 -18.29 -47.07 19.63
C CYS A 28 -16.77 -47.00 19.47
N ARG A 29 -16.17 -48.13 19.13
CA ARG A 29 -14.73 -48.39 19.03
C ARG A 29 -14.47 -49.03 17.67
N SER A 30 -13.27 -48.84 17.11
CA SER A 30 -12.90 -49.42 15.82
C SER A 30 -12.74 -50.94 15.86
N THR A 31 -13.09 -51.58 14.75
CA THR A 31 -12.54 -52.86 14.28
C THR A 31 -12.59 -52.91 12.76
N VAL A 32 -11.64 -53.60 12.14
CA VAL A 32 -11.56 -53.85 10.70
C VAL A 32 -11.69 -55.35 10.47
N ALA A 33 -12.51 -55.75 9.48
CA ALA A 33 -12.53 -57.11 8.95
C ALA A 33 -13.04 -57.09 7.49
N SER A 34 -12.52 -58.01 6.66
CA SER A 34 -12.87 -58.17 5.24
C SER A 34 -13.02 -59.65 4.91
N THR A 35 -13.89 -60.02 3.97
CA THR A 35 -14.06 -61.40 3.50
C THR A 35 -14.68 -61.49 2.09
N LYS A 36 -13.90 -62.00 1.12
CA LYS A 36 -14.25 -62.83 -0.08
C LYS A 36 -15.31 -62.27 -1.06
N SER A 37 -15.40 -62.61 -2.35
CA SER A 37 -15.04 -63.78 -3.21
C SER A 37 -15.03 -63.33 -4.71
N GLN A 38 -14.80 -64.06 -5.82
CA GLN A 38 -14.06 -65.27 -6.33
C GLN A 38 -14.38 -65.36 -7.88
N GLU A 39 -13.75 -66.09 -8.82
CA GLU A 39 -12.61 -67.04 -8.89
C GLU A 39 -12.03 -67.11 -10.35
N GLU A 40 -10.71 -67.36 -10.48
CA GLU A 40 -9.92 -68.13 -11.49
C GLU A 40 -10.16 -68.19 -13.04
N LYS A 41 -9.04 -68.13 -13.80
CA LYS A 41 -8.62 -69.11 -14.85
C LYS A 41 -7.14 -68.95 -15.28
N GLU A 42 -6.53 -70.01 -15.83
CA GLU A 42 -5.06 -70.20 -15.93
C GLU A 42 -4.44 -70.08 -17.37
N GLN A 43 -3.15 -70.43 -17.48
CA GLN A 43 -2.17 -70.09 -18.54
C GLN A 43 -2.00 -71.20 -19.63
N PRO A 44 -1.01 -71.08 -20.55
CA PRO A 44 0.33 -71.65 -20.27
C PRO A 44 1.52 -70.73 -20.64
N ILE A 45 2.75 -71.20 -20.35
CA ILE A 45 4.03 -70.46 -20.46
C ILE A 45 5.02 -71.22 -21.38
N ASP A 46 5.80 -70.50 -22.19
CA ASP A 46 7.20 -70.83 -22.53
C ASP A 46 7.93 -69.55 -23.02
N GLY A 47 9.17 -69.22 -22.67
CA GLY A 47 10.09 -69.82 -21.71
C GLY A 47 11.15 -68.78 -21.26
N CYS A 48 11.81 -68.97 -20.11
CA CYS A 48 12.77 -68.01 -19.56
C CYS A 48 13.96 -68.72 -18.88
N THR A 49 15.19 -68.28 -19.18
CA THR A 49 16.42 -68.79 -18.56
C THR A 49 17.19 -67.70 -17.81
N VAL A 50 17.42 -68.00 -16.53
CA VAL A 50 18.02 -67.19 -15.46
C VAL A 50 19.45 -66.69 -15.77
N VAL A 51 19.75 -65.44 -15.40
CA VAL A 51 21.02 -65.07 -14.72
C VAL A 51 20.74 -64.05 -13.60
N GLU A 52 21.13 -64.44 -12.38
CA GLU A 52 21.44 -63.72 -11.12
C GLU A 52 20.88 -62.32 -10.77
N ALA A 53 20.70 -62.09 -9.46
CA ALA A 53 20.17 -60.86 -8.89
C ALA A 53 21.25 -59.96 -8.27
N VAL A 54 21.09 -58.64 -8.43
CA VAL A 54 21.86 -57.60 -7.72
C VAL A 54 20.87 -56.65 -7.03
N GLN A 55 21.21 -56.19 -5.82
CA GLN A 55 20.33 -55.32 -5.04
C GLN A 55 20.20 -53.92 -5.68
N VAL A 56 18.96 -53.43 -5.79
CA VAL A 56 18.68 -52.04 -6.16
C VAL A 56 18.48 -51.22 -4.89
N GLU A 57 19.46 -50.39 -4.54
CA GLU A 57 19.28 -49.40 -3.47
C GLU A 57 18.28 -48.31 -3.88
N LEU A 58 17.56 -47.77 -2.90
CA LEU A 58 16.65 -46.64 -3.13
C LEU A 58 17.45 -45.39 -3.51
N ILE A 59 17.35 -44.99 -4.79
CA ILE A 59 17.83 -43.68 -5.25
C ILE A 59 16.96 -42.61 -4.57
N SER A 60 17.45 -42.09 -3.44
CA SER A 60 16.86 -40.90 -2.83
C SER A 60 16.92 -39.74 -3.82
N GLN A 61 15.81 -39.06 -4.05
CA GLN A 61 15.76 -37.88 -4.92
C GLN A 61 16.37 -36.68 -4.20
N THR A 62 17.70 -36.66 -4.12
CA THR A 62 18.46 -35.49 -3.70
C THR A 62 18.19 -34.35 -4.69
N LYS A 63 17.34 -33.39 -4.28
CA LYS A 63 17.19 -32.13 -4.99
C LYS A 63 18.55 -31.44 -5.10
N THR A 64 19.17 -31.50 -6.28
CA THR A 64 20.34 -30.70 -6.63
C THR A 64 19.93 -29.23 -6.69
N LYS A 65 19.88 -28.57 -5.52
CA LYS A 65 19.94 -27.12 -5.43
C LYS A 65 21.22 -26.70 -6.15
N SER A 66 21.09 -26.04 -7.30
CA SER A 66 22.20 -25.34 -7.91
C SER A 66 22.77 -24.34 -6.91
N GLN A 67 24.09 -24.16 -6.90
CA GLN A 67 24.73 -23.13 -6.09
C GLN A 67 24.45 -21.76 -6.72
N LEU A 68 23.25 -21.23 -6.49
CA LEU A 68 23.05 -19.79 -6.58
C LEU A 68 24.01 -19.13 -5.59
N ASN A 69 24.85 -18.23 -6.09
CA ASN A 69 25.73 -17.43 -5.25
C ASN A 69 24.88 -16.69 -4.22
N LYS A 70 25.14 -16.95 -2.92
CA LYS A 70 24.36 -16.35 -1.83
C LYS A 70 24.39 -14.83 -1.96
N ILE A 71 23.22 -14.22 -2.11
CA ILE A 71 23.01 -12.78 -2.13
C ILE A 71 23.57 -12.21 -0.83
N HIS A 72 24.58 -11.34 -0.96
CA HIS A 72 25.19 -10.60 0.14
C HIS A 72 25.65 -9.24 -0.39
N ILE A 73 25.28 -8.16 0.31
CA ILE A 73 25.58 -6.78 -0.11
C ILE A 73 26.19 -6.04 1.09
N ASP A 74 27.38 -5.48 0.89
CA ASP A 74 28.05 -4.64 1.89
C ASP A 74 27.58 -3.19 1.76
N PHE A 75 26.66 -2.78 2.63
CA PHE A 75 26.15 -1.41 2.71
C PHE A 75 27.13 -0.41 3.37
N ASP A 76 28.23 -0.88 3.99
CA ASP A 76 29.30 -0.02 4.51
C ASP A 76 30.42 0.20 3.47
N ASN A 77 30.37 -0.45 2.29
CA ASN A 77 31.25 -0.20 1.14
C ASN A 77 30.93 1.15 0.47
N THR A 78 31.54 2.21 0.97
CA THR A 78 31.27 3.57 0.53
C THR A 78 31.64 3.86 -0.94
N LYS A 79 32.57 3.08 -1.51
CA LYS A 79 33.02 3.26 -2.90
C LYS A 79 31.90 2.93 -3.86
N GLU A 80 31.26 1.77 -3.71
CA GLU A 80 30.14 1.38 -4.58
C GLU A 80 28.84 2.11 -4.20
N ALA A 81 28.59 2.32 -2.90
CA ALA A 81 27.45 3.10 -2.39
C ALA A 81 27.33 4.51 -2.99
N TYR A 82 28.46 5.16 -3.28
CA TYR A 82 28.49 6.53 -3.80
C TYR A 82 29.18 6.65 -5.16
N ARG A 83 29.37 5.54 -5.89
CA ARG A 83 29.94 5.51 -7.25
C ARG A 83 29.18 6.43 -8.21
N SER A 84 27.87 6.52 -8.05
CA SER A 84 27.00 7.41 -8.82
C SER A 84 27.17 8.90 -8.53
N LYS A 85 27.83 9.31 -7.43
CA LYS A 85 27.94 10.71 -7.01
C LYS A 85 29.31 11.33 -7.27
N GLY A 86 29.32 12.54 -7.82
CA GLY A 86 30.50 13.42 -7.85
C GLY A 86 30.76 14.09 -6.50
N ASN A 87 31.98 14.63 -6.32
CA ASN A 87 32.39 15.19 -5.01
C ASN A 87 31.55 16.39 -4.54
N ILE A 88 31.04 17.20 -5.47
CA ILE A 88 30.12 18.32 -5.17
C ILE A 88 28.79 17.80 -4.61
N GLU A 89 28.29 16.66 -5.10
CA GLU A 89 27.05 16.05 -4.61
C GLU A 89 27.22 15.49 -3.18
N LEU A 90 28.39 14.90 -2.87
CA LEU A 90 28.72 14.47 -1.50
C LEU A 90 28.77 15.67 -0.53
N LEU A 91 29.44 16.75 -0.94
CA LEU A 91 29.51 18.00 -0.16
C LEU A 91 28.11 18.61 0.04
N ARG A 92 27.26 18.60 -0.98
CA ARG A 92 25.85 19.03 -0.88
C ARG A 92 25.06 18.17 0.10
N SER A 93 25.13 16.85 0.02
CA SER A 93 24.42 15.95 0.95
C SER A 93 24.90 16.18 2.40
N LEU A 94 26.21 16.31 2.63
CA LEU A 94 26.77 16.64 3.95
C LEU A 94 26.33 18.02 4.47
N LEU A 95 26.21 19.03 3.61
CA LEU A 95 25.69 20.36 3.95
C LEU A 95 24.21 20.31 4.31
N VAL A 96 23.36 19.68 3.48
CA VAL A 96 21.91 19.59 3.71
C VAL A 96 21.62 18.84 5.01
N PHE A 97 22.25 17.68 5.26
CA PHE A 97 22.09 16.96 6.53
C PHE A 97 22.61 17.75 7.75
N LYS A 98 23.59 18.65 7.58
CA LYS A 98 24.00 19.59 8.65
C LYS A 98 22.93 20.67 8.89
N LEU A 99 22.31 21.20 7.83
CA LEU A 99 21.26 22.23 7.93
C LEU A 99 19.98 21.66 8.58
N CYS A 100 19.53 20.47 8.19
CA CYS A 100 18.39 19.78 8.83
C CYS A 100 18.56 19.60 10.36
N LYS A 101 19.80 19.49 10.85
CA LYS A 101 20.09 19.41 12.30
C LYS A 101 20.03 20.78 13.00
N ILE A 102 20.29 21.88 12.30
CA ILE A 102 20.33 23.23 12.86
C ILE A 102 18.91 23.81 13.01
N THR A 103 17.98 23.44 12.12
CA THR A 103 16.57 23.86 12.14
C THR A 103 15.76 23.15 13.25
N SER A 104 16.06 23.45 14.51
CA SER A 104 15.41 22.88 15.70
C SER A 104 13.95 23.30 15.90
N CYS A 105 13.47 24.31 15.19
CA CYS A 105 12.10 24.82 15.27
C CYS A 105 11.37 24.64 13.91
N PRO A 106 10.23 23.92 13.83
CA PRO A 106 9.54 23.67 12.57
C PRO A 106 9.05 24.94 11.86
N SER A 107 8.52 25.91 12.60
CA SER A 107 8.02 27.19 12.05
C SER A 107 9.14 28.12 11.56
N LEU A 108 10.37 27.92 12.02
CA LEU A 108 11.52 28.71 11.58
C LEU A 108 11.91 28.40 10.12
N CYS A 109 11.64 27.20 9.60
CA CYS A 109 12.07 26.85 8.25
C CYS A 109 11.32 27.64 7.15
N PRO A 110 9.97 27.71 7.11
CA PRO A 110 9.26 28.58 6.17
C PRO A 110 9.59 30.06 6.35
N GLN A 111 9.67 30.54 7.59
CA GLN A 111 10.01 31.94 7.90
C GLN A 111 11.41 32.32 7.42
N LEU A 112 12.39 31.44 7.59
CA LEU A 112 13.76 31.65 7.11
C LEU A 112 13.82 31.61 5.57
N MET A 113 13.03 30.75 4.91
CA MET A 113 12.96 30.68 3.45
C MET A 113 12.37 31.97 2.87
N GLU A 114 11.25 32.46 3.40
CA GLU A 114 10.65 33.74 3.00
C GLU A 114 11.55 34.95 3.33
N LEU A 115 12.24 34.97 4.48
CA LEU A 115 13.23 36.00 4.78
C LEU A 115 14.40 35.97 3.78
N THR A 116 14.92 34.77 3.47
CA THR A 116 16.02 34.59 2.50
C THR A 116 15.60 35.04 1.10
N LYS A 117 14.38 34.71 0.68
CA LYS A 117 13.77 35.13 -0.59
C LYS A 117 13.59 36.65 -0.69
N LYS A 118 13.17 37.30 0.41
CA LYS A 118 13.05 38.78 0.50
C LYS A 118 14.40 39.50 0.52
N VAL A 119 15.42 38.92 1.16
CA VAL A 119 16.76 39.53 1.28
C VAL A 119 17.64 39.30 0.04
N LEU A 120 17.61 38.10 -0.56
CA LEU A 120 18.43 37.78 -1.73
C LEU A 120 17.73 38.03 -3.07
N GLY A 121 16.40 38.15 -3.08
CA GLY A 121 15.58 38.16 -4.28
C GLY A 121 15.38 36.76 -4.87
N GLN A 122 14.34 36.63 -5.70
CA GLN A 122 13.82 35.36 -6.22
C GLN A 122 14.90 34.49 -6.90
N TRP A 123 15.68 35.08 -7.82
CA TRP A 123 16.68 34.34 -8.61
C TRP A 123 17.82 33.76 -7.76
N MET A 124 18.34 34.53 -6.79
CA MET A 124 19.38 34.05 -5.89
C MET A 124 18.85 33.00 -4.91
N PHE A 125 17.61 33.15 -4.44
CA PHE A 125 16.93 32.16 -3.60
C PHE A 125 16.75 30.82 -4.34
N GLU A 126 16.22 30.83 -5.56
CA GLU A 126 16.07 29.61 -6.36
C GLU A 126 17.41 28.94 -6.67
N LYS A 127 18.44 29.73 -6.98
CA LYS A 127 19.81 29.23 -7.21
C LYS A 127 20.40 28.58 -5.96
N LEU A 128 20.24 29.22 -4.79
CA LEU A 128 20.64 28.68 -3.49
C LEU A 128 19.91 27.35 -3.19
N MET A 129 18.60 27.31 -3.43
CA MET A 129 17.77 26.11 -3.23
C MET A 129 18.21 24.97 -4.15
N LYS A 130 18.38 25.22 -5.46
CA LYS A 130 18.87 24.24 -6.44
C LYS A 130 20.26 23.70 -6.08
N MET A 131 21.12 24.53 -5.48
CA MET A 131 22.43 24.12 -4.94
C MET A 131 22.36 23.37 -3.59
N THR A 132 21.24 23.38 -2.89
CA THR A 132 21.09 22.81 -1.53
C THR A 132 19.91 21.84 -1.41
N PHE A 133 18.84 22.21 -0.70
CA PHE A 133 17.71 21.34 -0.34
C PHE A 133 16.93 20.83 -1.55
N TYR A 134 16.63 21.72 -2.51
CA TYR A 134 15.88 21.35 -3.71
C TYR A 134 16.67 20.29 -4.49
N GLY A 135 17.92 20.58 -4.88
CA GLY A 135 18.71 19.65 -5.66
C GLY A 135 19.07 18.34 -4.95
N GLN A 136 18.93 18.26 -3.62
CA GLN A 136 19.11 17.02 -2.85
C GLN A 136 17.87 16.12 -2.92
N PHE A 137 16.67 16.67 -2.80
CA PHE A 137 15.42 15.89 -2.61
C PHE A 137 14.43 15.97 -3.78
N VAL A 138 14.67 16.84 -4.78
CA VAL A 138 13.81 17.09 -5.94
C VAL A 138 14.68 17.02 -7.20
N ALA A 139 14.18 16.35 -8.24
CA ALA A 139 14.98 16.01 -9.42
C ALA A 139 15.12 17.14 -10.46
N GLY A 140 14.10 17.98 -10.58
CA GLY A 140 14.03 19.03 -11.58
C GLY A 140 12.65 19.69 -11.62
N GLU A 141 12.50 20.73 -12.42
CA GLU A 141 11.28 21.57 -12.44
C GLU A 141 10.20 20.98 -13.35
N ASP A 142 10.58 20.20 -14.36
CA ASP A 142 9.68 19.63 -15.36
C ASP A 142 10.16 18.25 -15.88
N HIS A 143 9.35 17.63 -16.73
CA HIS A 143 9.55 16.32 -17.39
C HIS A 143 10.79 16.22 -18.31
N LYS A 144 11.46 17.33 -18.62
CA LYS A 144 12.75 17.38 -19.34
C LYS A 144 13.91 17.51 -18.35
N ALA A 145 13.78 18.41 -17.36
CA ALA A 145 14.78 18.67 -16.33
C ALA A 145 15.12 17.44 -15.48
N ILE A 146 14.15 16.54 -15.27
CA ILE A 146 14.36 15.29 -14.49
C ILE A 146 15.17 14.22 -15.24
N ARG A 147 15.21 14.25 -16.59
CA ARG A 147 15.76 13.16 -17.41
C ARG A 147 17.23 12.84 -17.12
N PRO A 148 18.14 13.82 -17.01
CA PRO A 148 19.55 13.52 -16.73
C PRO A 148 19.78 12.81 -15.40
N LEU A 149 18.95 13.09 -14.38
CA LEU A 149 19.04 12.40 -13.09
C LEU A 149 18.50 10.98 -13.16
N ILE A 150 17.39 10.75 -13.88
CA ILE A 150 16.80 9.41 -14.05
C ILE A 150 17.77 8.53 -14.84
N GLN A 151 18.27 9.00 -15.99
CA GLN A 151 19.23 8.28 -16.82
C GLN A 151 20.51 7.94 -16.05
N LYS A 152 21.06 8.92 -15.31
CA LYS A 152 22.20 8.71 -14.40
C LYS A 152 21.93 7.63 -13.37
N ASN A 153 20.80 7.68 -12.67
CA ASN A 153 20.48 6.68 -11.65
C ASN A 153 20.28 5.28 -12.25
N GLN A 154 19.59 5.20 -13.40
CA GLN A 154 19.30 3.97 -14.11
C GLN A 154 20.57 3.25 -14.59
N ALA A 155 21.59 4.00 -15.01
CA ALA A 155 22.89 3.45 -15.39
C ALA A 155 23.71 2.87 -14.20
N PHE A 156 23.30 3.16 -12.95
CA PHE A 156 23.76 2.46 -11.74
C PHE A 156 22.69 1.51 -11.16
N GLY A 157 21.74 1.06 -11.99
CA GLY A 157 20.71 0.07 -11.64
C GLY A 157 19.54 0.59 -10.80
N VAL A 158 19.33 1.92 -10.74
CA VAL A 158 18.30 2.54 -9.88
C VAL A 158 17.28 3.31 -10.74
N GLY A 159 16.07 2.76 -10.87
CA GLY A 159 14.93 3.38 -11.55
C GLY A 159 14.24 4.48 -10.73
N ALA A 160 13.12 4.97 -11.25
CA ALA A 160 12.32 6.03 -10.65
C ALA A 160 10.83 5.66 -10.50
N VAL A 161 10.23 6.06 -9.38
CA VAL A 161 8.78 6.26 -9.23
C VAL A 161 8.55 7.77 -9.33
N LEU A 162 7.87 8.26 -10.37
CA LEU A 162 7.66 9.70 -10.54
C LEU A 162 6.48 10.21 -9.69
N ASP A 163 6.68 11.35 -9.05
CA ASP A 163 5.67 12.13 -8.34
C ASP A 163 5.87 13.63 -8.62
N TYR A 164 4.85 14.29 -9.15
CA TYR A 164 4.84 15.74 -9.32
C TYR A 164 4.46 16.39 -7.98
N SER A 165 5.40 17.02 -7.28
CA SER A 165 5.23 17.37 -5.85
C SER A 165 4.79 18.83 -5.61
N VAL A 166 4.10 19.43 -6.57
CA VAL A 166 3.49 20.77 -6.48
C VAL A 166 2.32 20.77 -5.49
N GLU A 167 2.39 21.60 -4.45
CA GLU A 167 1.36 21.63 -3.39
C GLU A 167 0.69 22.99 -3.26
N GLU A 168 -0.60 22.98 -2.90
CA GLU A 168 -1.33 24.22 -2.62
C GLU A 168 -0.88 24.79 -1.27
N ASP A 169 -0.31 26.00 -1.31
CA ASP A 169 0.06 26.76 -0.11
C ASP A 169 -1.17 27.44 0.51
N LEU A 170 -2.13 26.62 0.93
CA LEU A 170 -3.31 27.06 1.66
C LEU A 170 -2.94 27.41 3.11
N THR A 171 -3.58 28.43 3.68
CA THR A 171 -3.57 28.62 5.14
C THR A 171 -4.26 27.44 5.84
N GLN A 172 -4.07 27.31 7.16
CA GLN A 172 -4.76 26.27 7.94
C GLN A 172 -6.29 26.43 7.86
N GLU A 173 -6.80 27.67 7.95
CA GLU A 173 -8.24 27.93 7.92
C GLU A 173 -8.87 27.60 6.57
N GLU A 174 -8.18 27.88 5.46
CA GLU A 174 -8.64 27.50 4.12
C GLU A 174 -8.60 25.98 3.91
N ALA A 175 -7.57 25.30 4.41
CA ALA A 175 -7.46 23.84 4.37
C ALA A 175 -8.57 23.17 5.20
N GLU A 176 -8.80 23.64 6.43
CA GLU A 176 -9.92 23.21 7.27
C GLU A 176 -11.26 23.41 6.57
N LYS A 177 -11.48 24.59 5.96
CA LYS A 177 -12.72 24.89 5.25
C LYS A 177 -12.92 23.99 4.03
N LYS A 178 -11.94 23.89 3.13
CA LYS A 178 -12.02 23.01 1.94
C LYS A 178 -12.30 21.56 2.34
N GLU A 179 -11.64 21.06 3.38
CA GLU A 179 -11.88 19.69 3.87
C GLU A 179 -13.31 19.52 4.40
N MET A 180 -13.81 20.44 5.24
CA MET A 180 -15.17 20.34 5.77
C MET A 180 -16.24 20.46 4.68
N ASP A 181 -16.09 21.39 3.73
CA ASP A 181 -17.02 21.57 2.61
C ASP A 181 -17.01 20.36 1.65
N SER A 182 -15.85 19.72 1.46
CA SER A 182 -15.68 18.60 0.52
C SER A 182 -15.86 17.20 1.11
N CYS A 183 -15.84 17.01 2.43
CA CYS A 183 -16.03 15.72 3.10
C CYS A 183 -17.44 15.49 3.70
N VAL A 184 -18.31 16.51 3.73
CA VAL A 184 -19.68 16.43 4.27
C VAL A 184 -20.72 16.50 3.15
N SER A 185 -21.63 15.53 3.10
CA SER A 185 -22.75 15.51 2.15
C SER A 185 -23.83 16.52 2.51
N GLU A 186 -24.69 16.89 1.55
CA GLU A 186 -25.84 17.73 1.84
C GLU A 186 -26.80 17.04 2.84
N ALA A 187 -27.04 15.74 2.67
CA ALA A 187 -27.87 14.96 3.58
C ALA A 187 -27.31 14.88 5.03
N GLU A 188 -25.99 14.93 5.23
CA GLU A 188 -25.37 14.93 6.57
C GLU A 188 -25.45 16.32 7.26
N LYS A 189 -25.72 17.39 6.49
CA LYS A 189 -26.07 18.72 7.04
C LYS A 189 -27.53 18.77 7.51
N GLU A 190 -28.42 18.06 6.82
CA GLU A 190 -29.86 17.99 7.13
C GLU A 190 -30.17 17.01 8.28
N ASP A 191 -29.58 15.81 8.27
CA ASP A 191 -29.71 14.80 9.33
C ASP A 191 -28.36 14.16 9.65
N SER A 192 -27.88 14.37 10.88
CA SER A 192 -26.59 13.85 11.36
C SER A 192 -26.67 12.40 11.85
N GLY A 193 -27.22 11.52 11.01
CA GLY A 193 -27.54 10.11 11.30
C GLY A 193 -26.40 9.24 11.86
N HIS A 194 -26.66 7.93 11.98
CA HIS A 194 -25.82 6.94 12.70
C HIS A 194 -24.50 6.56 11.97
N ARG A 195 -23.81 7.58 11.47
CA ARG A 195 -22.46 7.55 10.91
C ARG A 195 -21.40 7.44 12.01
N GLU A 196 -20.43 6.58 11.80
CA GLU A 196 -19.35 6.33 12.75
C GLU A 196 -18.38 7.51 12.89
N LYS A 197 -18.06 7.86 14.14
CA LYS A 197 -17.13 8.95 14.51
C LYS A 197 -15.86 9.01 13.67
N LYS A 198 -15.23 7.87 13.36
CA LYS A 198 -13.98 7.79 12.58
C LYS A 198 -14.15 8.37 11.17
N TYR A 199 -15.31 8.16 10.55
CA TYR A 199 -15.58 8.50 9.15
C TYR A 199 -16.37 9.80 8.94
N LYS A 200 -16.72 10.51 10.03
CA LYS A 200 -17.16 11.92 9.94
C LYS A 200 -15.97 12.84 9.69
N ALA A 201 -16.23 14.00 9.07
CA ALA A 201 -15.27 15.11 9.01
C ALA A 201 -15.21 15.82 10.37
N HIS A 202 -14.02 16.31 10.77
CA HIS A 202 -13.81 17.01 12.04
C HIS A 202 -12.87 18.19 11.82
N ARG A 203 -13.35 19.42 12.08
CA ARG A 203 -12.64 20.66 11.71
C ARG A 203 -11.22 20.76 12.29
N GLN A 204 -11.01 20.34 13.53
CA GLN A 204 -9.71 20.28 14.22
C GLN A 204 -8.66 19.40 13.50
N PHE A 205 -9.10 18.50 12.62
CA PHE A 205 -8.27 17.64 11.77
C PHE A 205 -8.50 17.92 10.28
N GLY A 206 -9.11 19.06 9.95
CA GLY A 206 -9.46 19.47 8.59
C GLY A 206 -8.23 19.79 7.75
N ASP A 207 -7.24 20.49 8.30
CA ASP A 207 -5.92 20.55 7.66
C ASP A 207 -5.19 19.20 7.81
N ARG A 208 -5.46 18.31 6.85
CA ARG A 208 -4.83 16.99 6.74
C ARG A 208 -3.31 17.01 6.55
N ARG A 209 -2.66 18.18 6.39
CA ARG A 209 -1.18 18.32 6.44
C ARG A 209 -0.65 18.35 7.88
N GLY A 210 -1.49 18.69 8.87
CA GLY A 210 -1.11 18.87 10.27
C GLY A 210 -0.47 17.63 10.89
N GLY A 211 0.82 17.73 11.25
CA GLY A 211 1.59 16.62 11.83
C GLY A 211 2.00 15.51 10.87
N VAL A 212 1.74 15.67 9.56
CA VAL A 212 2.19 14.73 8.51
C VAL A 212 3.55 15.19 8.00
N ILE A 213 4.54 14.30 8.07
CA ILE A 213 5.94 14.65 7.79
C ILE A 213 6.45 14.07 6.46
N SER A 214 5.77 13.07 5.89
CA SER A 214 6.34 12.30 4.76
C SER A 214 5.47 12.10 3.51
N ALA A 215 4.19 12.48 3.54
CA ALA A 215 3.26 12.34 2.40
C ALA A 215 2.76 13.70 1.87
N ARG A 216 2.29 13.73 0.61
CA ARG A 216 1.51 14.83 0.00
C ARG A 216 0.02 14.68 0.36
N THR A 217 -0.68 15.80 0.45
CA THR A 217 -2.12 15.88 0.74
C THR A 217 -2.78 16.76 -0.32
N TYR A 218 -3.92 16.31 -0.86
CA TYR A 218 -4.74 17.07 -1.80
C TYR A 218 -6.02 17.54 -1.12
N PHE A 219 -6.42 18.79 -1.37
CA PHE A 219 -7.72 19.31 -0.99
C PHE A 219 -8.57 19.49 -2.23
N TYR A 220 -9.79 18.97 -2.19
CA TYR A 220 -10.75 19.17 -3.28
C TYR A 220 -11.16 20.64 -3.35
N ALA A 221 -11.34 21.15 -4.57
CA ALA A 221 -11.87 22.48 -4.84
C ALA A 221 -13.09 22.36 -5.77
N ASP A 222 -12.87 21.75 -6.93
CA ASP A 222 -13.88 21.48 -7.96
C ASP A 222 -13.41 20.33 -8.86
N GLU A 223 -14.27 19.92 -9.79
CA GLU A 223 -14.00 18.81 -10.72
C GLU A 223 -12.95 19.16 -11.78
N ALA A 224 -12.88 20.42 -12.27
CA ALA A 224 -11.88 20.84 -13.24
C ALA A 224 -10.46 20.83 -12.65
N LYS A 225 -10.34 21.11 -11.35
CA LYS A 225 -9.11 20.90 -10.59
C LYS A 225 -8.72 19.42 -10.52
N CYS A 226 -9.67 18.51 -10.37
CA CYS A 226 -9.42 17.06 -10.39
C CYS A 226 -9.03 16.57 -11.80
N ASP A 227 -9.61 17.15 -12.86
CA ASP A 227 -9.18 16.90 -14.24
C ASP A 227 -7.74 17.38 -14.47
N SER A 228 -7.38 18.57 -13.99
CA SER A 228 -6.00 19.08 -14.04
C SER A 228 -4.99 18.22 -13.25
N GLN A 229 -5.39 17.62 -12.11
CA GLN A 229 -4.55 16.62 -11.44
C GLN A 229 -4.46 15.31 -12.24
N MET A 230 -5.53 14.87 -12.93
CA MET A 230 -5.47 13.71 -13.83
C MET A 230 -4.50 13.96 -15.00
N GLU A 231 -4.59 15.11 -15.67
CA GLU A 231 -3.63 15.51 -16.72
C GLU A 231 -2.19 15.52 -16.19
N THR A 232 -1.99 16.02 -14.97
CA THR A 232 -0.69 15.99 -14.29
C THR A 232 -0.18 14.55 -14.13
N PHE A 233 -1.01 13.62 -13.67
CA PHE A 233 -0.63 12.21 -13.56
C PHE A 233 -0.42 11.53 -14.93
N ILE A 234 -1.17 11.90 -15.98
CA ILE A 234 -0.93 11.43 -17.35
C ILE A 234 0.47 11.87 -17.82
N ASN A 235 0.86 13.12 -17.55
CA ASN A 235 2.20 13.61 -17.83
C ASN A 235 3.28 12.87 -17.00
N CYS A 236 3.01 12.55 -15.72
CA CYS A 236 3.89 11.68 -14.91
C CYS A 236 4.07 10.29 -15.56
N ILE A 237 2.99 9.68 -16.06
CA ILE A 237 3.01 8.36 -16.71
C ILE A 237 3.85 8.42 -18.00
N GLN A 238 3.55 9.35 -18.91
CA GLN A 238 4.29 9.52 -20.17
C GLN A 238 5.78 9.80 -19.93
N ALA A 239 6.11 10.62 -18.92
CA ALA A 239 7.50 10.90 -18.56
C ALA A 239 8.22 9.71 -17.93
N SER A 240 7.51 8.83 -17.22
CA SER A 240 8.09 7.61 -16.63
C SER A 240 8.42 6.59 -17.72
N GLY A 241 7.46 6.28 -18.61
CA GLY A 241 7.67 5.36 -19.74
C GLY A 241 8.70 5.89 -20.76
N GLY A 242 8.68 7.20 -21.02
CA GLY A 242 9.67 7.88 -21.85
C GLY A 242 11.07 8.05 -21.22
N ALA A 243 11.25 7.63 -19.95
CA ALA A 243 12.54 7.67 -19.26
C ALA A 243 13.05 6.28 -18.82
N SER A 244 12.18 5.29 -18.65
CA SER A 244 12.54 3.90 -18.33
C SER A 244 11.49 2.91 -18.85
N ALA A 245 11.96 1.83 -19.48
CA ALA A 245 11.12 0.73 -19.97
C ALA A 245 10.39 -0.08 -18.88
N ASP A 246 10.67 0.18 -17.60
CA ASP A 246 10.07 -0.52 -16.45
C ASP A 246 9.64 0.46 -15.33
N GLY A 247 9.39 1.73 -15.70
CA GLY A 247 9.09 2.82 -14.76
C GLY A 247 7.81 2.68 -13.95
N PHE A 248 7.74 3.41 -12.83
CA PHE A 248 6.52 3.57 -12.03
C PHE A 248 6.08 5.05 -11.98
N SER A 249 4.80 5.30 -11.74
CA SER A 249 4.26 6.61 -11.37
C SER A 249 3.30 6.50 -10.18
N ALA A 250 3.36 7.44 -9.24
CA ALA A 250 2.52 7.46 -8.05
C ALA A 250 1.24 8.28 -8.25
N ILE A 251 0.11 7.80 -7.70
CA ILE A 251 -1.17 8.53 -7.71
C ILE A 251 -1.85 8.49 -6.33
N LYS A 252 -2.68 9.49 -6.03
CA LYS A 252 -3.56 9.53 -4.83
C LYS A 252 -5.01 9.70 -5.24
N LEU A 253 -5.94 9.08 -4.52
CA LEU A 253 -7.37 9.10 -4.89
C LEU A 253 -8.05 10.39 -4.40
N THR A 254 -7.58 11.01 -3.31
CA THR A 254 -8.07 12.34 -2.90
C THR A 254 -7.73 13.47 -3.88
N ALA A 255 -6.90 13.20 -4.89
CA ALA A 255 -6.61 14.12 -6.01
C ALA A 255 -7.63 14.06 -7.15
N LEU A 256 -8.41 12.97 -7.24
CA LEU A 256 -9.18 12.60 -8.44
C LEU A 256 -10.70 12.82 -8.30
N GLY A 257 -11.16 13.33 -7.16
CA GLY A 257 -12.57 13.68 -6.95
C GLY A 257 -12.87 14.00 -5.49
N ARG A 258 -14.15 14.20 -5.18
CA ARG A 258 -14.60 14.65 -3.86
C ARG A 258 -14.34 13.60 -2.75
N PRO A 259 -13.55 13.91 -1.70
CA PRO A 259 -13.11 12.95 -0.67
C PRO A 259 -14.24 12.39 0.21
N GLN A 260 -15.39 13.06 0.28
CA GLN A 260 -16.64 12.54 0.87
C GLN A 260 -16.93 11.08 0.47
N PHE A 261 -16.78 10.73 -0.82
CA PHE A 261 -17.05 9.37 -1.31
C PHE A 261 -16.17 8.33 -0.61
N LEU A 262 -14.87 8.64 -0.48
CA LEU A 262 -13.90 7.74 0.14
C LEU A 262 -14.18 7.54 1.65
N LEU A 263 -14.70 8.55 2.35
CA LEU A 263 -15.18 8.42 3.73
C LEU A 263 -16.40 7.49 3.84
N GLN A 264 -17.42 7.78 3.05
CA GLN A 264 -18.71 7.08 3.10
C GLN A 264 -18.56 5.62 2.67
N PHE A 265 -17.83 5.37 1.59
CA PHE A 265 -17.57 4.02 1.11
C PHE A 265 -16.64 3.23 2.07
N SER A 266 -15.66 3.88 2.70
CA SER A 266 -14.85 3.23 3.75
C SER A 266 -15.69 2.82 4.96
N GLU A 267 -16.68 3.63 5.33
CA GLU A 267 -17.59 3.31 6.41
C GLU A 267 -18.48 2.11 6.08
N VAL A 268 -19.04 2.06 4.86
CA VAL A 268 -19.83 0.92 4.38
C VAL A 268 -19.02 -0.37 4.39
N LEU A 269 -17.80 -0.37 3.82
CA LEU A 269 -16.92 -1.54 3.80
C LEU A 269 -16.61 -2.07 5.20
N VAL A 270 -16.38 -1.19 6.18
CA VAL A 270 -16.08 -1.59 7.56
C VAL A 270 -17.33 -2.05 8.32
N LYS A 271 -18.50 -1.46 8.07
CA LYS A 271 -19.79 -1.95 8.61
C LYS A 271 -20.10 -3.37 8.09
N TRP A 272 -19.90 -3.64 6.81
CA TRP A 272 -20.00 -4.99 6.24
C TRP A 272 -18.98 -5.98 6.82
N ARG A 273 -17.69 -5.61 6.93
CA ARG A 273 -16.67 -6.48 7.55
C ARG A 273 -17.05 -6.88 8.98
N ARG A 274 -17.55 -5.94 9.78
CA ARG A 274 -18.01 -6.22 11.16
C ARG A 274 -19.26 -7.10 11.19
N PHE A 275 -20.20 -6.90 10.27
CA PHE A 275 -21.38 -7.75 10.14
C PHE A 275 -21.02 -9.20 9.83
N PHE A 276 -20.15 -9.46 8.84
CA PHE A 276 -19.69 -10.81 8.52
C PHE A 276 -18.91 -11.45 9.69
N ASN A 277 -18.03 -10.70 10.36
CA ASN A 277 -17.33 -11.19 11.55
C ASN A 277 -18.29 -11.57 12.69
N PHE A 278 -19.37 -10.80 12.88
CA PHE A 278 -20.42 -11.09 13.88
C PHE A 278 -21.23 -12.36 13.53
N LEU A 279 -21.55 -12.58 12.25
CA LEU A 279 -22.18 -13.83 11.79
C LEU A 279 -21.25 -15.04 12.02
N ALA A 280 -19.98 -14.96 11.59
CA ALA A 280 -19.00 -16.03 11.76
C ALA A 280 -18.81 -16.42 13.24
N ALA A 281 -18.74 -15.42 14.14
CA ALA A 281 -18.66 -15.63 15.58
C ALA A 281 -19.90 -16.32 16.15
N LYS A 282 -21.12 -15.94 15.73
CA LYS A 282 -22.38 -16.59 16.14
C LYS A 282 -22.47 -18.06 15.71
N GLN A 283 -21.83 -18.41 14.60
CA GLN A 283 -21.90 -19.75 14.00
C GLN A 283 -20.82 -20.72 14.54
N GLY A 284 -19.96 -20.27 15.45
CA GLY A 284 -18.83 -21.06 15.97
C GLY A 284 -17.72 -21.33 14.94
N LYS A 285 -17.73 -20.60 13.80
CA LYS A 285 -16.81 -20.79 12.67
C LYS A 285 -15.98 -19.53 12.45
N ALA A 286 -15.00 -19.31 13.32
CA ALA A 286 -14.12 -18.12 13.27
C ALA A 286 -13.25 -18.02 12.00
N GLU A 287 -13.11 -19.09 11.21
CA GLU A 287 -12.17 -19.19 10.09
C GLU A 287 -12.83 -19.40 8.71
N MET A 288 -14.15 -19.15 8.55
CA MET A 288 -14.82 -19.20 7.23
C MET A 288 -15.11 -17.80 6.65
N MET A 289 -14.05 -17.09 6.25
CA MET A 289 -14.14 -15.96 5.32
C MET A 289 -14.60 -16.45 3.93
N LEU A 290 -15.75 -15.95 3.46
CA LEU A 290 -16.37 -16.27 2.17
C LEU A 290 -16.43 -17.79 1.85
N HIS A 291 -17.20 -18.52 2.64
CA HIS A 291 -17.85 -19.75 2.19
C HIS A 291 -19.34 -19.73 2.50
N VAL A 292 -20.13 -19.81 1.41
CA VAL A 292 -21.58 -20.06 1.28
C VAL A 292 -22.27 -20.53 2.56
N TRP A 293 -23.26 -19.77 3.02
CA TRP A 293 -24.16 -20.17 4.10
C TRP A 293 -25.55 -20.54 3.57
N SER A 294 -25.67 -21.76 3.05
CA SER A 294 -26.96 -22.41 2.77
C SER A 294 -27.42 -23.17 4.02
N GLY A 295 -28.17 -22.52 4.93
CA GLY A 295 -28.14 -22.96 6.33
C GLY A 295 -29.18 -22.45 7.33
N ARG A 296 -30.32 -21.87 6.92
CA ARG A 296 -31.47 -21.58 7.81
C ARG A 296 -31.20 -20.62 8.98
N THR A 297 -31.13 -19.31 8.71
CA THR A 297 -31.62 -18.30 9.67
C THR A 297 -32.34 -17.15 8.96
N GLY A 298 -33.68 -17.21 8.91
CA GLY A 298 -34.53 -16.10 8.46
C GLY A 298 -34.51 -15.86 6.96
N ASP A 299 -35.66 -16.05 6.32
CA ASP A 299 -35.82 -16.01 4.86
C ASP A 299 -35.35 -14.66 4.24
N ASP A 300 -35.44 -13.56 4.99
CA ASP A 300 -34.98 -12.23 4.57
C ASP A 300 -33.46 -12.06 4.46
N ILE A 301 -32.65 -12.82 5.23
CA ILE A 301 -31.18 -12.71 5.17
C ILE A 301 -30.65 -13.49 3.96
N GLU A 302 -31.25 -14.63 3.62
CA GLU A 302 -30.88 -15.37 2.40
C GLU A 302 -31.19 -14.51 1.15
N ASN A 303 -32.30 -13.75 1.16
CA ASN A 303 -32.65 -12.80 0.09
C ASN A 303 -31.59 -11.71 -0.18
N TRP A 304 -30.79 -11.28 0.79
CA TRP A 304 -29.70 -10.29 0.57
C TRP A 304 -28.60 -10.82 -0.38
N PHE A 305 -28.49 -12.14 -0.52
CA PHE A 305 -27.43 -12.80 -1.28
C PHE A 305 -27.92 -13.51 -2.54
N ILE A 306 -29.23 -13.50 -2.80
CA ILE A 306 -29.90 -14.17 -3.94
C ILE A 306 -29.94 -13.29 -5.21
N GLY A 307 -29.69 -11.99 -5.11
CA GLY A 307 -29.78 -11.03 -6.22
C GLY A 307 -28.67 -11.12 -7.28
N GLU A 308 -28.73 -12.12 -8.16
CA GLU A 308 -28.01 -12.31 -9.45
C GLU A 308 -26.47 -12.21 -9.49
N LYS A 309 -25.80 -11.74 -8.43
CA LYS A 309 -24.35 -11.44 -8.41
C LYS A 309 -23.49 -12.46 -7.65
N LEU A 310 -23.79 -13.75 -7.83
CA LEU A 310 -22.81 -14.80 -7.58
C LEU A 310 -21.82 -14.84 -8.75
N GLY A 311 -20.59 -14.39 -8.50
CA GLY A 311 -19.51 -14.53 -9.49
C GLY A 311 -19.20 -16.02 -9.76
N LEU A 312 -18.47 -16.29 -10.85
CA LEU A 312 -18.08 -17.66 -11.28
C LEU A 312 -17.31 -18.45 -10.19
N SER A 313 -16.77 -17.76 -9.20
CA SER A 313 -16.08 -18.25 -7.99
C SER A 313 -16.99 -18.65 -6.83
N GLY A 314 -18.32 -18.44 -6.93
CA GLY A 314 -19.25 -18.61 -5.81
C GLY A 314 -19.14 -17.55 -4.71
N THR A 315 -18.47 -16.42 -5.00
CA THR A 315 -18.33 -15.28 -4.07
C THR A 315 -19.36 -14.20 -4.38
N ILE A 316 -19.89 -13.57 -3.33
CA ILE A 316 -20.74 -12.37 -3.44
C ILE A 316 -19.88 -11.22 -3.97
N ASP A 317 -20.11 -10.80 -5.20
CA ASP A 317 -19.39 -9.65 -5.75
C ASP A 317 -20.12 -8.35 -5.43
N LEU A 318 -19.67 -7.69 -4.34
CA LEU A 318 -20.20 -6.41 -3.89
C LEU A 318 -20.00 -5.28 -4.92
N LEU A 319 -19.10 -5.43 -5.91
CA LEU A 319 -18.69 -4.37 -6.83
C LEU A 319 -18.35 -4.89 -8.24
N ASP A 320 -19.34 -4.95 -9.13
CA ASP A 320 -19.02 -4.99 -10.56
C ASP A 320 -18.48 -3.62 -11.00
N TRP A 321 -17.16 -3.52 -11.19
CA TRP A 321 -16.47 -2.30 -11.61
C TRP A 321 -17.04 -1.67 -12.89
N ASN A 322 -17.53 -2.48 -13.84
CA ASN A 322 -18.08 -1.95 -15.08
C ASN A 322 -19.46 -1.31 -14.83
N SER A 323 -20.30 -1.94 -14.00
CA SER A 323 -21.50 -1.29 -13.45
C SER A 323 -21.17 -0.01 -12.67
N LEU A 324 -20.06 0.07 -11.91
CA LEU A 324 -19.69 1.30 -11.19
C LEU A 324 -19.45 2.52 -12.11
N ILE A 325 -18.80 2.29 -13.26
CA ILE A 325 -18.43 3.35 -14.20
C ILE A 325 -19.58 3.75 -15.14
N ASN A 326 -20.50 2.81 -15.43
CA ASN A 326 -21.63 3.04 -16.34
C ASN A 326 -22.64 4.07 -15.81
N ASP A 327 -23.08 4.98 -16.67
CA ASP A 327 -24.01 6.06 -16.31
C ASP A 327 -25.38 5.58 -15.81
N THR A 328 -25.81 4.37 -16.18
CA THR A 328 -27.09 3.76 -15.80
C THR A 328 -27.19 3.27 -14.34
N THR A 329 -26.06 2.96 -13.68
CA THR A 329 -26.07 2.43 -12.30
C THR A 329 -26.19 3.57 -11.27
N LYS A 330 -27.05 3.44 -10.26
CA LYS A 330 -27.04 4.34 -9.09
C LYS A 330 -25.97 3.92 -8.08
N ILE A 331 -25.09 4.84 -7.69
CA ILE A 331 -24.02 4.57 -6.72
C ILE A 331 -24.59 4.49 -5.29
N SER A 332 -25.70 5.17 -5.00
CA SER A 332 -26.46 5.03 -3.76
C SER A 332 -26.80 3.58 -3.39
N ASN A 333 -27.05 2.70 -4.37
CA ASN A 333 -27.30 1.26 -4.15
C ASN A 333 -26.09 0.50 -3.56
N LEU A 334 -24.88 1.07 -3.65
CA LEU A 334 -23.62 0.48 -3.17
C LEU A 334 -23.27 0.95 -1.76
N LEU A 335 -23.89 2.05 -1.31
CA LEU A 335 -23.69 2.67 -0.01
C LEU A 335 -24.75 2.18 1.00
N MET A 336 -25.18 0.91 0.85
CA MET A 336 -26.11 0.21 1.72
C MET A 336 -25.35 -0.48 2.86
N VAL A 337 -25.89 -0.41 4.08
CA VAL A 337 -25.32 -1.01 5.29
C VAL A 337 -26.32 -1.95 5.96
N PRO A 338 -25.86 -3.06 6.56
CA PRO A 338 -26.73 -3.98 7.29
C PRO A 338 -27.09 -3.42 8.67
N ASN A 339 -28.38 -3.20 8.92
CA ASN A 339 -28.88 -2.81 10.23
C ASN A 339 -29.21 -4.06 11.07
N LEU A 340 -28.57 -4.17 12.23
CA LEU A 340 -28.69 -5.31 13.16
C LEU A 340 -29.93 -5.27 14.05
N GLU A 341 -30.63 -4.13 14.12
CA GLU A 341 -31.84 -3.95 14.94
C GLU A 341 -33.12 -4.14 14.11
N THR A 342 -33.13 -3.67 12.85
CA THR A 342 -34.27 -3.86 11.92
C THR A 342 -34.18 -5.17 11.13
N GLY A 343 -32.97 -5.72 10.94
CA GLY A 343 -32.78 -6.91 10.10
C GLY A 343 -32.89 -6.63 8.59
N HIS A 344 -32.68 -5.39 8.17
CA HIS A 344 -32.77 -4.95 6.77
C HIS A 344 -31.48 -4.24 6.30
N LEU A 345 -31.31 -4.12 4.98
CA LEU A 345 -30.30 -3.26 4.37
C LEU A 345 -30.85 -1.83 4.27
N GLU A 346 -30.12 -0.88 4.82
CA GLU A 346 -30.50 0.53 4.86
C GLU A 346 -29.42 1.40 4.19
N PRO A 347 -29.77 2.50 3.50
CA PRO A 347 -28.77 3.44 2.99
C PRO A 347 -27.94 4.04 4.12
N LEU A 348 -26.63 4.23 3.92
CA LEU A 348 -25.77 4.94 4.87
C LEU A 348 -26.22 6.39 5.12
N LEU A 349 -26.87 7.00 4.12
CA LEU A 349 -27.47 8.32 4.17
C LEU A 349 -28.85 8.29 3.50
N ASN A 350 -29.81 9.01 4.08
CA ASN A 350 -31.22 9.02 3.65
C ASN A 350 -31.40 9.43 2.16
N ARG A 351 -30.51 10.28 1.63
CA ARG A 351 -30.48 10.74 0.24
C ARG A 351 -29.05 11.03 -0.23
N PHE A 352 -28.84 10.95 -1.53
CA PHE A 352 -27.70 11.51 -2.25
C PHE A 352 -28.22 12.44 -3.35
N THR A 353 -27.52 13.54 -3.61
CA THR A 353 -27.82 14.42 -4.74
C THR A 353 -27.31 13.82 -6.05
N ALA A 354 -27.95 14.19 -7.16
CA ALA A 354 -27.52 13.74 -8.49
C ALA A 354 -26.11 14.21 -8.88
N GLU A 355 -25.59 15.28 -8.26
CA GLU A 355 -24.22 15.74 -8.51
C GLU A 355 -23.19 14.99 -7.64
N GLU A 356 -23.53 14.58 -6.42
CA GLU A 356 -22.67 13.67 -5.64
C GLU A 356 -22.49 12.32 -6.37
N GLU A 357 -23.55 11.71 -6.90
CA GLU A 357 -23.41 10.48 -7.70
C GLU A 357 -22.55 10.68 -8.96
N ARG A 358 -22.58 11.86 -9.59
CA ARG A 358 -21.69 12.19 -10.72
C ARG A 358 -20.24 12.40 -10.30
N GLN A 359 -19.98 13.11 -9.21
CA GLN A 359 -18.64 13.31 -8.65
C GLN A 359 -18.00 11.96 -8.29
N MET A 360 -18.79 11.03 -7.73
CA MET A 360 -18.39 9.65 -7.48
C MET A 360 -18.00 8.92 -8.78
N LYS A 361 -18.84 8.98 -9.83
CA LYS A 361 -18.51 8.36 -11.14
C LYS A 361 -17.27 8.96 -11.79
N ARG A 362 -17.13 10.29 -11.79
CA ARG A 362 -15.95 10.98 -12.35
C ARG A 362 -14.67 10.54 -11.65
N MET A 363 -14.65 10.37 -10.32
CA MET A 363 -13.47 9.83 -9.62
C MET A 363 -13.08 8.44 -10.16
N LEU A 364 -14.04 7.53 -10.31
CA LEU A 364 -13.79 6.17 -10.82
C LEU A 364 -13.34 6.18 -12.30
N GLN A 365 -13.94 7.05 -13.12
CA GLN A 365 -13.56 7.25 -14.52
C GLN A 365 -12.12 7.77 -14.64
N ARG A 366 -11.70 8.75 -13.82
CA ARG A 366 -10.31 9.24 -13.81
C ARG A 366 -9.31 8.17 -13.41
N VAL A 367 -9.63 7.31 -12.44
CA VAL A 367 -8.76 6.18 -12.04
C VAL A 367 -8.65 5.14 -13.19
N ASP A 368 -9.74 4.82 -13.88
CA ASP A 368 -9.76 3.89 -15.02
C ASP A 368 -9.01 4.44 -16.25
N ILE A 369 -9.08 5.76 -16.49
CA ILE A 369 -8.29 6.46 -17.52
C ILE A 369 -6.79 6.36 -17.19
N LEU A 370 -6.38 6.67 -15.96
CA LEU A 370 -4.97 6.59 -15.57
C LEU A 370 -4.42 5.16 -15.70
N ALA A 371 -5.21 4.15 -15.32
CA ALA A 371 -4.84 2.75 -15.46
C ALA A 371 -4.63 2.34 -16.94
N LYS A 372 -5.49 2.81 -17.87
CA LYS A 372 -5.31 2.61 -19.32
C LYS A 372 -4.03 3.27 -19.82
N TYR A 373 -3.83 4.56 -19.54
CA TYR A 373 -2.61 5.29 -19.93
C TYR A 373 -1.33 4.59 -19.43
N ALA A 374 -1.36 4.01 -18.23
CA ALA A 374 -0.23 3.27 -17.68
C ALA A 374 0.07 1.98 -18.46
N VAL A 375 -0.96 1.19 -18.79
CA VAL A 375 -0.82 0.00 -19.66
C VAL A 375 -0.27 0.39 -21.03
N GLU A 376 -0.84 1.41 -21.66
CA GLU A 376 -0.45 1.92 -22.98
C GLU A 376 1.01 2.43 -23.03
N ASN A 377 1.51 3.01 -21.94
CA ASN A 377 2.89 3.51 -21.82
C ASN A 377 3.85 2.47 -21.20
N GLY A 378 3.39 1.26 -20.88
CA GLY A 378 4.19 0.21 -20.24
C GLY A 378 4.58 0.48 -18.76
N VAL A 379 4.00 1.50 -18.14
CA VAL A 379 4.32 2.01 -16.80
C VAL A 379 3.46 1.33 -15.74
N ARG A 380 4.01 1.16 -14.53
CA ARG A 380 3.26 0.67 -13.37
C ARG A 380 2.68 1.82 -12.54
N LEU A 381 1.42 1.71 -12.13
CA LEU A 381 0.82 2.65 -11.19
C LEU A 381 0.97 2.18 -9.75
N MET A 382 1.35 3.14 -8.91
CA MET A 382 1.48 2.95 -7.48
C MET A 382 0.42 3.80 -6.78
N VAL A 383 -0.68 3.17 -6.38
CA VAL A 383 -1.73 3.87 -5.62
C VAL A 383 -1.23 4.08 -4.20
N ASP A 384 -1.05 5.34 -3.84
CA ASP A 384 -0.30 5.74 -2.66
C ASP A 384 -1.23 5.97 -1.47
N ALA A 385 -1.06 5.17 -0.41
CA ALA A 385 -1.97 5.14 0.73
C ALA A 385 -2.09 6.49 1.48
N GLU A 386 -3.26 6.72 2.06
CA GLU A 386 -3.65 7.99 2.68
C GLU A 386 -4.08 7.80 4.14
N GLN A 387 -4.92 8.67 4.70
CA GLN A 387 -5.40 8.55 6.09
C GLN A 387 -6.34 7.35 6.31
N THR A 388 -6.40 6.82 7.53
CA THR A 388 -7.08 5.54 7.86
C THR A 388 -8.59 5.55 7.69
N TYR A 389 -9.19 6.73 7.52
CA TYR A 389 -10.61 6.94 7.25
C TYR A 389 -10.96 6.99 5.75
N PHE A 390 -9.98 7.16 4.86
CA PHE A 390 -10.14 6.93 3.42
C PHE A 390 -9.62 5.56 2.98
N GLN A 391 -8.64 4.99 3.71
CA GLN A 391 -7.87 3.85 3.24
C GLN A 391 -8.69 2.59 2.89
N PRO A 392 -9.78 2.20 3.58
CA PRO A 392 -10.57 1.04 3.17
C PRO A 392 -11.16 1.17 1.76
N ALA A 393 -11.71 2.34 1.41
CA ALA A 393 -12.16 2.66 0.06
C ALA A 393 -11.00 2.64 -0.94
N ILE A 394 -9.89 3.32 -0.63
CA ILE A 394 -8.72 3.40 -1.51
C ILE A 394 -8.17 2.01 -1.82
N SER A 395 -8.00 1.15 -0.80
CA SER A 395 -7.58 -0.23 -0.98
C SER A 395 -8.56 -0.99 -1.87
N ARG A 396 -9.87 -0.98 -1.60
CA ARG A 396 -10.83 -1.77 -2.40
C ARG A 396 -10.91 -1.30 -3.85
N LEU A 397 -10.94 0.00 -4.11
CA LEU A 397 -10.93 0.54 -5.47
C LEU A 397 -9.62 0.18 -6.21
N THR A 398 -8.49 0.13 -5.49
CA THR A 398 -7.22 -0.34 -6.07
C THR A 398 -7.25 -1.84 -6.39
N LEU A 399 -7.90 -2.67 -5.57
CA LEU A 399 -8.04 -4.11 -5.84
C LEU A 399 -8.89 -4.38 -7.07
N GLU A 400 -9.99 -3.65 -7.30
CA GLU A 400 -10.74 -3.76 -8.56
C GLU A 400 -9.87 -3.37 -9.77
N MET A 401 -8.97 -2.40 -9.61
CA MET A 401 -7.99 -2.04 -10.65
C MET A 401 -6.93 -3.12 -10.88
N GLN A 402 -6.46 -3.81 -9.84
CA GLN A 402 -5.60 -4.99 -10.02
C GLN A 402 -6.36 -6.12 -10.71
N ARG A 403 -7.54 -6.47 -10.20
CA ARG A 403 -8.46 -7.46 -10.75
C ARG A 403 -8.78 -7.20 -12.23
N LYS A 404 -8.96 -5.94 -12.63
CA LYS A 404 -9.21 -5.55 -14.03
C LYS A 404 -7.95 -5.65 -14.89
N PHE A 405 -6.84 -4.99 -14.49
CA PHE A 405 -5.69 -4.73 -15.37
C PHE A 405 -4.48 -5.66 -15.15
N ASN A 406 -4.29 -6.26 -13.98
CA ASN A 406 -3.14 -7.13 -13.68
C ASN A 406 -3.36 -8.56 -14.20
N ARG A 407 -3.59 -8.72 -15.52
CA ARG A 407 -3.93 -10.01 -16.14
C ARG A 407 -2.72 -10.87 -16.51
N GLU A 408 -1.64 -10.24 -16.99
CA GLU A 408 -0.41 -10.93 -17.43
C GLU A 408 0.80 -10.63 -16.53
N LYS A 409 0.82 -9.41 -15.98
CA LYS A 409 1.82 -8.89 -15.05
C LYS A 409 1.15 -7.85 -14.14
N PRO A 410 1.67 -7.58 -12.93
CA PRO A 410 1.13 -6.51 -12.11
C PRO A 410 1.52 -5.14 -12.69
N ILE A 411 0.49 -4.36 -13.05
CA ILE A 411 0.57 -2.97 -13.50
C ILE A 411 0.20 -2.04 -12.34
N ILE A 412 -0.88 -2.36 -11.64
CA ILE A 412 -1.43 -1.60 -10.51
C ILE A 412 -0.91 -2.19 -9.20
N PHE A 413 -0.40 -1.33 -8.31
CA PHE A 413 0.11 -1.69 -6.98
C PHE A 413 -0.68 -0.98 -5.88
N ASN A 414 -1.18 -1.76 -4.90
CA ASN A 414 -1.80 -1.23 -3.69
C ASN A 414 -0.76 -0.99 -2.59
N THR A 415 -0.88 0.11 -1.84
CA THR A 415 0.03 0.43 -0.74
C THR A 415 -0.55 0.01 0.60
N TYR A 416 0.10 -0.93 1.28
CA TYR A 416 -0.26 -1.40 2.62
C TYR A 416 0.62 -0.73 3.68
N GLN A 417 -0.02 -0.19 4.70
CA GLN A 417 0.62 0.59 5.76
C GLN A 417 0.80 -0.27 7.02
N CYS A 418 2.00 -0.82 7.24
CA CYS A 418 2.29 -1.80 8.29
C CYS A 418 2.31 -1.21 9.72
N TYR A 419 2.13 0.09 9.89
CA TYR A 419 1.82 0.70 11.19
C TYR A 419 0.39 0.41 11.65
N LEU A 420 -0.51 -0.11 10.81
CA LEU A 420 -1.88 -0.45 11.20
C LEU A 420 -1.96 -1.83 11.86
N LYS A 421 -2.89 -1.97 12.81
CA LYS A 421 -3.23 -3.26 13.42
C LYS A 421 -3.78 -4.26 12.40
N GLU A 422 -4.63 -3.80 11.50
CA GLU A 422 -5.28 -4.61 10.45
C GLU A 422 -4.37 -4.92 9.25
N ALA A 423 -3.11 -4.47 9.24
CA ALA A 423 -2.27 -4.52 8.02
C ALA A 423 -2.07 -5.95 7.48
N TYR A 424 -1.81 -6.92 8.38
CA TYR A 424 -1.66 -8.33 8.00
C TYR A 424 -2.96 -8.89 7.43
N ASP A 425 -4.07 -8.77 8.15
CA ASP A 425 -5.38 -9.32 7.75
C ASP A 425 -5.86 -8.76 6.40
N ASN A 426 -5.50 -7.51 6.09
CA ASN A 426 -5.82 -6.88 4.82
C ASN A 426 -4.92 -7.44 3.69
N VAL A 427 -3.62 -7.59 3.92
CA VAL A 427 -2.70 -8.22 2.95
C VAL A 427 -3.10 -9.67 2.67
N THR A 428 -3.43 -10.47 3.68
CA THR A 428 -3.77 -11.89 3.49
C THR A 428 -5.08 -12.05 2.73
N VAL A 429 -6.14 -11.33 3.09
CA VAL A 429 -7.44 -11.39 2.38
C VAL A 429 -7.31 -10.99 0.91
N ASP A 430 -6.52 -9.96 0.62
CA ASP A 430 -6.33 -9.46 -0.74
C ASP A 430 -5.49 -10.43 -1.61
N VAL A 431 -4.48 -11.08 -1.01
CA VAL A 431 -3.71 -12.15 -1.66
C VAL A 431 -4.60 -13.38 -1.92
N GLU A 432 -5.34 -13.85 -0.92
CA GLU A 432 -6.27 -14.98 -1.08
C GLU A 432 -7.32 -14.71 -2.17
N LEU A 433 -7.83 -13.48 -2.28
CA LEU A 433 -8.73 -13.06 -3.36
C LEU A 433 -8.03 -13.13 -4.73
N SER A 434 -6.81 -12.61 -4.84
CA SER A 434 -6.01 -12.69 -6.07
C SER A 434 -5.73 -14.13 -6.52
N ARG A 435 -5.44 -15.03 -5.56
CA ARG A 435 -5.19 -16.46 -5.84
C ARG A 435 -6.45 -17.19 -6.30
N ARG A 436 -7.61 -16.90 -5.69
CA ARG A 436 -8.93 -17.46 -6.05
C ARG A 436 -9.43 -16.98 -7.43
N GLU A 437 -9.16 -15.74 -7.79
CA GLU A 437 -9.59 -15.14 -9.07
C GLU A 437 -8.51 -15.18 -10.18
N GLY A 438 -7.28 -15.56 -9.84
CA GLY A 438 -6.19 -15.85 -10.77
C GLY A 438 -5.43 -14.64 -11.36
N TRP A 439 -5.67 -13.42 -10.88
CA TRP A 439 -4.96 -12.20 -11.33
C TRP A 439 -3.63 -11.98 -10.59
N TYR A 440 -2.77 -11.09 -11.11
CA TYR A 440 -1.43 -10.85 -10.56
C TYR A 440 -1.44 -9.80 -9.44
N PHE A 441 -1.00 -10.19 -8.25
CA PHE A 441 -1.00 -9.33 -7.07
C PHE A 441 0.18 -8.34 -7.07
N GLY A 442 -0.11 -7.06 -6.89
CA GLY A 442 0.87 -5.98 -6.77
C GLY A 442 0.75 -5.27 -5.42
N ALA A 443 1.75 -5.45 -4.54
CA ALA A 443 1.77 -4.80 -3.22
C ALA A 443 2.97 -3.86 -3.07
N LYS A 444 2.77 -2.78 -2.31
CA LYS A 444 3.82 -1.94 -1.75
C LYS A 444 3.69 -1.92 -0.24
N LEU A 445 4.72 -2.36 0.48
CA LEU A 445 4.73 -2.31 1.94
C LEU A 445 5.49 -1.05 2.40
N VAL A 446 4.80 -0.19 3.14
CA VAL A 446 5.39 0.95 3.88
C VAL A 446 5.13 0.78 5.37
N ARG A 447 5.89 1.47 6.24
CA ARG A 447 5.50 1.60 7.65
C ARG A 447 4.24 2.47 7.77
N GLY A 448 4.35 3.76 7.49
CA GLY A 448 3.21 4.69 7.44
C GLY A 448 3.67 6.14 7.52
N ALA A 449 2.85 7.09 7.03
CA ALA A 449 3.18 8.52 7.01
C ALA A 449 2.40 9.37 8.03
N TYR A 450 1.31 8.83 8.58
CA TYR A 450 0.29 9.59 9.32
C TYR A 450 0.28 9.29 10.84
N MET A 451 1.27 8.56 11.36
CA MET A 451 1.28 7.96 12.71
C MET A 451 0.84 8.92 13.85
N TYR A 452 1.41 10.13 13.88
CA TYR A 452 1.09 11.13 14.90
C TYR A 452 -0.34 11.67 14.76
N GLN A 453 -0.74 12.01 13.52
CA GLN A 453 -2.07 12.53 13.20
C GLN A 453 -3.17 11.51 13.56
N GLU A 454 -2.99 10.24 13.20
CA GLU A 454 -3.96 9.17 13.49
C GLU A 454 -4.14 8.92 14.99
N ARG A 455 -3.03 8.81 15.76
CA ARG A 455 -3.11 8.61 17.22
C ARG A 455 -3.70 9.81 17.96
N ALA A 456 -3.41 11.03 17.51
CA ALA A 456 -4.03 12.25 18.05
C ALA A 456 -5.54 12.29 17.72
N ARG A 457 -5.91 12.01 16.47
CA ARG A 457 -7.30 12.01 15.98
C ARG A 457 -8.16 10.95 16.69
N ALA A 458 -7.63 9.74 16.88
CA ALA A 458 -8.31 8.66 17.60
C ALA A 458 -8.59 9.04 19.06
N LYS A 459 -7.58 9.60 19.76
CA LYS A 459 -7.72 10.06 21.16
C LYS A 459 -8.77 11.16 21.30
N GLU A 460 -8.71 12.19 20.46
CA GLU A 460 -9.53 13.39 20.59
C GLU A 460 -11.01 13.12 20.29
N ILE A 461 -11.29 12.44 19.17
CA ILE A 461 -12.65 12.10 18.77
C ILE A 461 -13.21 10.96 19.62
N GLY A 462 -12.35 10.14 20.24
CA GLY A 462 -12.73 8.99 21.04
C GLY A 462 -13.21 7.83 20.17
N TYR A 463 -12.30 7.30 19.34
CA TYR A 463 -12.37 5.98 18.70
C TYR A 463 -11.06 5.20 18.97
N GLU A 464 -11.03 3.90 18.66
CA GLU A 464 -9.83 3.08 18.93
C GLU A 464 -8.64 3.54 18.06
N ASP A 465 -7.45 3.68 18.67
CA ASP A 465 -6.21 3.94 17.93
C ASP A 465 -5.97 2.81 16.89
N PRO A 466 -5.99 3.10 15.57
CA PRO A 466 -5.87 2.06 14.55
C PRO A 466 -4.42 1.55 14.39
N ILE A 467 -3.45 2.19 15.04
CA ILE A 467 -2.02 1.96 14.81
C ILE A 467 -1.40 1.05 15.89
N ASN A 468 -0.31 0.39 15.53
CA ASN A 468 0.49 -0.46 16.41
C ASN A 468 1.10 0.37 17.57
N PRO A 469 1.26 -0.21 18.77
CA PRO A 469 1.62 0.56 19.97
C PRO A 469 2.93 1.34 19.80
N ASP A 470 3.94 0.71 19.20
CA ASP A 470 5.31 1.20 19.08
C ASP A 470 5.95 0.88 17.70
N TYR A 471 7.19 1.36 17.52
CA TYR A 471 7.97 1.17 16.29
C TYR A 471 8.38 -0.29 16.04
N GLU A 472 8.66 -1.07 17.09
CA GLU A 472 9.05 -2.48 16.94
C GLU A 472 7.83 -3.38 16.67
N ALA A 473 6.66 -3.06 17.22
CA ALA A 473 5.39 -3.66 16.81
C ALA A 473 5.11 -3.36 15.32
N THR A 474 5.42 -2.15 14.85
CA THR A 474 5.34 -1.78 13.43
C THR A 474 6.37 -2.56 12.57
N ASN A 475 7.58 -2.80 13.08
CA ASN A 475 8.59 -3.63 12.38
C ASN A 475 8.14 -5.09 12.27
N ARG A 476 7.67 -5.69 13.37
CA ARG A 476 7.13 -7.06 13.38
C ARG A 476 5.94 -7.21 12.42
N MET A 477 5.03 -6.23 12.39
CA MET A 477 3.92 -6.21 11.44
C MET A 477 4.43 -6.12 9.99
N TYR A 478 5.42 -5.28 9.70
CA TYR A 478 6.03 -5.16 8.36
C TYR A 478 6.66 -6.48 7.91
N HIS A 479 7.49 -7.11 8.76
CA HIS A 479 8.11 -8.39 8.45
C HIS A 479 7.08 -9.50 8.25
N LYS A 480 6.03 -9.58 9.08
CA LYS A 480 4.95 -10.56 8.92
C LYS A 480 4.14 -10.37 7.62
N CYS A 481 3.89 -9.12 7.20
CA CYS A 481 3.24 -8.84 5.92
C CYS A 481 4.16 -9.16 4.72
N LEU A 482 5.45 -8.89 4.86
CA LEU A 482 6.47 -9.17 3.84
C LEU A 482 6.66 -10.67 3.63
N GLU A 483 6.81 -11.44 4.71
CA GLU A 483 7.01 -12.89 4.69
C GLU A 483 5.86 -13.60 3.97
N TYR A 484 4.60 -13.29 4.32
CA TYR A 484 3.42 -13.88 3.67
C TYR A 484 3.31 -13.55 2.16
N VAL A 485 3.72 -12.36 1.72
CA VAL A 485 3.74 -12.03 0.28
C VAL A 485 4.93 -12.69 -0.43
N LEU A 486 6.06 -12.89 0.25
CA LEU A 486 7.18 -13.67 -0.28
C LEU A 486 6.82 -15.18 -0.39
N GLU A 487 6.04 -15.72 0.54
CA GLU A 487 5.47 -17.08 0.47
C GLU A 487 4.54 -17.24 -0.75
N GLU A 488 3.69 -16.24 -1.06
CA GLU A 488 2.87 -16.26 -2.29
C GLU A 488 3.74 -16.16 -3.56
N ILE A 489 4.82 -15.37 -3.54
CA ILE A 489 5.82 -15.33 -4.62
C ILE A 489 6.50 -16.70 -4.79
N GLU A 490 6.85 -17.38 -3.69
CA GLU A 490 7.41 -18.73 -3.74
C GLU A 490 6.39 -19.73 -4.31
N HIS A 491 5.13 -19.67 -3.87
CA HIS A 491 4.07 -20.61 -4.21
C HIS A 491 3.56 -20.50 -5.67
N SER A 492 3.20 -19.30 -6.13
CA SER A 492 2.50 -19.12 -7.41
C SER A 492 3.26 -18.32 -8.46
N ARG A 493 4.30 -17.57 -8.04
CA ARG A 493 4.96 -16.52 -8.84
C ARG A 493 4.02 -15.45 -9.42
N LYS A 494 2.73 -15.38 -9.02
CA LYS A 494 1.77 -14.37 -9.49
C LYS A 494 1.75 -13.07 -8.68
N ALA A 495 2.41 -13.03 -7.52
CA ALA A 495 2.63 -11.80 -6.77
C ALA A 495 3.94 -11.08 -7.19
N ASN A 496 3.96 -9.76 -7.00
CA ASN A 496 5.16 -8.93 -6.94
C ASN A 496 5.02 -7.93 -5.76
N ILE A 497 6.14 -7.59 -5.11
CA ILE A 497 6.17 -6.73 -3.92
C ILE A 497 7.20 -5.59 -4.05
N MET A 498 6.82 -4.38 -3.61
CA MET A 498 7.69 -3.22 -3.44
C MET A 498 7.97 -3.01 -1.95
N VAL A 499 9.20 -3.32 -1.55
CA VAL A 499 9.73 -3.19 -0.19
C VAL A 499 10.20 -1.74 0.01
N ALA A 500 9.26 -0.85 0.30
CA ALA A 500 9.51 0.58 0.47
C ALA A 500 9.97 0.89 1.90
N THR A 501 11.30 0.87 2.11
CA THR A 501 11.94 1.03 3.43
C THR A 501 13.31 1.71 3.32
N HIS A 502 13.64 2.53 4.33
CA HIS A 502 14.99 3.08 4.57
C HIS A 502 15.73 2.33 5.68
N ASN A 503 15.05 1.42 6.39
CA ASN A 503 15.63 0.62 7.44
C ASN A 503 16.38 -0.57 6.83
N GLU A 504 17.69 -0.59 7.03
CA GLU A 504 18.62 -1.58 6.47
C GLU A 504 18.35 -3.00 6.99
N ASP A 505 17.93 -3.14 8.25
CA ASP A 505 17.59 -4.44 8.86
C ASP A 505 16.44 -5.13 8.11
N THR A 506 15.44 -4.35 7.66
CA THR A 506 14.34 -4.83 6.81
C THR A 506 14.81 -5.23 5.41
N VAL A 507 15.83 -4.55 4.87
CA VAL A 507 16.44 -4.91 3.58
C VAL A 507 17.23 -6.21 3.72
N ASN A 508 18.08 -6.34 4.73
CA ASN A 508 18.84 -7.56 5.01
C ASN A 508 17.91 -8.77 5.20
N PHE A 509 16.86 -8.64 6.02
CA PHE A 509 15.82 -9.67 6.17
C PHE A 509 15.19 -10.07 4.83
N THR A 510 14.93 -9.11 3.93
CA THR A 510 14.40 -9.40 2.59
C THR A 510 15.40 -10.21 1.75
N LEU A 511 16.68 -9.84 1.77
CA LEU A 511 17.74 -10.54 1.04
C LEU A 511 18.00 -11.95 1.62
N GLU A 512 17.87 -12.12 2.93
CA GLU A 512 17.92 -13.42 3.61
C GLU A 512 16.75 -14.32 3.16
N LYS A 513 15.51 -13.81 3.16
CA LYS A 513 14.36 -14.56 2.62
C LYS A 513 14.49 -14.91 1.14
N MET A 514 14.99 -13.99 0.31
CA MET A 514 15.27 -14.28 -1.09
C MET A 514 16.32 -15.39 -1.26
N ASN A 515 17.34 -15.46 -0.39
CA ASN A 515 18.29 -16.58 -0.37
C ASN A 515 17.65 -17.91 0.04
N GLU A 516 16.80 -17.91 1.08
CA GLU A 516 16.11 -19.12 1.58
C GLU A 516 15.24 -19.75 0.48
N MET A 517 14.45 -18.92 -0.19
CA MET A 517 13.50 -19.27 -1.27
C MET A 517 14.17 -19.42 -2.65
N GLY A 518 15.45 -19.08 -2.79
CA GLY A 518 16.19 -19.12 -4.05
C GLY A 518 15.70 -18.12 -5.12
N LEU A 519 15.09 -17.00 -4.71
CA LEU A 519 14.55 -15.98 -5.60
C LEU A 519 15.66 -15.14 -6.24
N SER A 520 15.78 -15.20 -7.57
CA SER A 520 16.74 -14.40 -8.32
C SER A 520 16.28 -12.94 -8.44
N PRO A 521 17.20 -11.95 -8.35
CA PRO A 521 16.86 -10.54 -8.63
C PRO A 521 16.25 -10.35 -10.02
N THR A 522 16.69 -11.15 -11.00
CA THR A 522 16.26 -11.11 -12.39
C THR A 522 14.82 -11.59 -12.62
N GLU A 523 14.18 -12.24 -11.64
CA GLU A 523 12.75 -12.59 -11.72
C GLU A 523 11.83 -11.35 -11.54
N ASN A 524 12.40 -10.22 -11.11
CA ASN A 524 11.72 -8.94 -10.88
C ASN A 524 10.51 -9.03 -9.91
N LYS A 525 10.48 -10.03 -9.02
CA LYS A 525 9.37 -10.23 -8.06
C LYS A 525 9.45 -9.31 -6.84
N VAL A 526 10.66 -8.98 -6.40
CA VAL A 526 10.92 -8.16 -5.22
C VAL A 526 11.62 -6.87 -5.66
N TYR A 527 10.91 -5.76 -5.56
CA TYR A 527 11.38 -4.40 -5.83
C TYR A 527 11.78 -3.71 -4.53
N PHE A 528 12.79 -2.84 -4.55
CA PHE A 528 13.22 -2.06 -3.38
C PHE A 528 12.95 -0.56 -3.58
N GLY A 529 12.36 0.09 -2.58
CA GLY A 529 11.93 1.50 -2.66
C GLY A 529 12.56 2.40 -1.59
N GLN A 530 13.27 3.45 -2.01
CA GLN A 530 13.76 4.52 -1.14
C GLN A 530 13.32 5.90 -1.65
N LEU A 531 13.50 6.96 -0.85
CA LEU A 531 13.25 8.34 -1.32
C LEU A 531 14.50 8.90 -2.02
N LEU A 532 14.31 9.77 -3.02
CA LEU A 532 15.39 10.56 -3.59
C LEU A 532 16.10 11.39 -2.51
N GLY A 533 17.43 11.38 -2.53
CA GLY A 533 18.26 12.16 -1.60
C GLY A 533 18.45 11.55 -0.21
N MET A 534 18.00 10.31 0.01
CA MET A 534 18.13 9.57 1.27
C MET A 534 18.51 8.10 1.01
N CYS A 535 19.32 7.52 1.90
CA CYS A 535 19.72 6.11 1.91
C CYS A 535 20.31 5.60 0.60
N ASP A 536 21.16 6.42 -0.03
CA ASP A 536 21.87 6.06 -1.27
C ASP A 536 22.82 4.87 -1.07
N GLN A 537 23.34 4.69 0.15
CA GLN A 537 24.12 3.50 0.53
C GLN A 537 23.33 2.20 0.52
N ILE A 538 21.99 2.24 0.49
CA ILE A 538 21.15 1.05 0.31
C ILE A 538 20.82 0.90 -1.18
N SER A 539 20.32 1.96 -1.80
CA SER A 539 19.76 1.89 -3.16
C SER A 539 20.81 1.55 -4.23
N PHE A 540 21.98 2.20 -4.22
CA PHE A 540 22.95 2.00 -5.29
C PHE A 540 23.69 0.66 -5.20
N PRO A 541 24.07 0.12 -4.02
CA PRO A 541 24.62 -1.23 -3.95
C PRO A 541 23.63 -2.32 -4.37
N LEU A 542 22.34 -2.19 -4.05
CA LEU A 542 21.29 -3.08 -4.57
C LEU A 542 21.18 -2.99 -6.10
N GLY A 543 21.10 -1.78 -6.67
CA GLY A 543 20.97 -1.59 -8.12
C GLY A 543 22.18 -2.13 -8.90
N GLN A 544 23.39 -1.87 -8.41
CA GLN A 544 24.63 -2.39 -8.98
C GLN A 544 24.79 -3.92 -8.81
N ALA A 545 24.09 -4.53 -7.86
CA ALA A 545 23.98 -5.98 -7.70
C ALA A 545 22.84 -6.60 -8.54
N GLY A 546 22.18 -5.82 -9.41
CA GLY A 546 21.14 -6.31 -10.33
C GLY A 546 19.74 -6.41 -9.74
N PHE A 547 19.48 -5.84 -8.56
CA PHE A 547 18.14 -5.76 -8.00
C PHE A 547 17.34 -4.63 -8.65
N PRO A 548 16.02 -4.79 -8.86
CA PRO A 548 15.20 -3.73 -9.42
C PRO A 548 14.83 -2.71 -8.32
N VAL A 549 15.70 -1.71 -8.16
CA VAL A 549 15.59 -0.64 -7.15
C VAL A 549 14.98 0.61 -7.75
N TYR A 550 14.15 1.31 -6.98
CA TYR A 550 13.51 2.55 -7.38
C TYR A 550 13.68 3.65 -6.33
N LYS A 551 14.06 4.85 -6.76
CA LYS A 551 13.87 6.07 -5.98
C LYS A 551 12.46 6.60 -6.23
N TYR A 552 11.76 7.00 -5.18
CA TYR A 552 10.63 7.92 -5.29
C TYR A 552 11.19 9.31 -5.62
N VAL A 553 10.80 9.87 -6.76
CA VAL A 553 11.40 11.05 -7.41
C VAL A 553 10.37 12.18 -7.50
N PRO A 554 10.45 13.15 -6.56
CA PRO A 554 9.77 14.44 -6.63
C PRO A 554 10.27 15.29 -7.78
N TYR A 555 9.37 16.01 -8.44
CA TYR A 555 9.70 17.09 -9.37
C TYR A 555 8.63 18.20 -9.38
N GLY A 556 9.00 19.39 -9.83
CA GLY A 556 8.14 20.57 -9.86
C GLY A 556 8.90 21.88 -9.59
N PRO A 557 8.31 23.06 -9.87
CA PRO A 557 8.94 24.37 -9.68
C PRO A 557 9.40 24.63 -8.23
N VAL A 558 10.52 25.33 -8.04
CA VAL A 558 11.15 25.51 -6.71
C VAL A 558 10.18 26.05 -5.65
N ASN A 559 9.34 27.02 -6.01
CA ASN A 559 8.42 27.67 -5.09
C ASN A 559 7.27 26.75 -4.65
N GLU A 560 6.78 25.91 -5.56
CA GLU A 560 5.63 25.05 -5.37
C GLU A 560 5.94 23.75 -4.60
N VAL A 561 7.23 23.37 -4.54
CA VAL A 561 7.72 22.23 -3.75
C VAL A 561 8.28 22.62 -2.36
N ILE A 562 8.14 23.89 -1.94
CA ILE A 562 8.58 24.34 -0.61
C ILE A 562 7.91 23.56 0.54
N PRO A 563 6.58 23.29 0.53
CA PRO A 563 5.93 22.49 1.56
C PRO A 563 6.50 21.07 1.65
N TYR A 564 6.74 20.44 0.49
CA TYR A 564 7.38 19.13 0.37
C TYR A 564 8.82 19.12 0.94
N LEU A 565 9.62 20.13 0.62
CA LEU A 565 11.01 20.25 1.11
C LEU A 565 11.09 20.48 2.62
N SER A 566 10.20 21.31 3.19
CA SER A 566 10.10 21.52 4.64
C SER A 566 9.79 20.20 5.36
N ARG A 567 8.87 19.40 4.81
CA ARG A 567 8.53 18.06 5.32
C ARG A 567 9.71 17.08 5.25
N ARG A 568 10.41 16.99 4.12
CA ARG A 568 11.66 16.18 3.99
C ARG A 568 12.75 16.59 4.98
N ALA A 569 12.92 17.89 5.25
CA ALA A 569 13.88 18.36 6.24
C ALA A 569 13.51 17.92 7.68
N GLN A 570 12.21 17.93 8.01
CA GLN A 570 11.70 17.45 9.31
C GLN A 570 11.82 15.92 9.47
N GLU A 571 11.61 15.14 8.41
CA GLU A 571 11.81 13.68 8.43
C GLU A 571 13.27 13.30 8.77
N ASN A 572 14.22 13.99 8.13
CA ASN A 572 15.65 13.78 8.35
C ASN A 572 16.15 14.19 9.75
N ARG A 573 15.37 15.01 10.47
CA ARG A 573 15.54 15.27 11.91
C ARG A 573 15.00 14.13 12.77
N GLY A 574 13.86 13.53 12.42
CA GLY A 574 13.27 12.41 13.15
C GLY A 574 14.12 11.14 13.09
N PHE A 575 14.75 10.87 11.94
CA PHE A 575 15.58 9.68 11.69
C PHE A 575 16.97 9.70 12.36
N MET A 576 17.04 10.08 13.64
CA MET A 576 18.28 10.36 14.39
C MET A 576 19.36 9.25 14.34
N LYS A 577 19.03 7.97 14.13
CA LYS A 577 20.03 6.91 13.89
C LYS A 577 20.43 6.81 12.41
N GLY A 578 19.45 6.77 11.51
CA GLY A 578 19.68 6.58 10.06
C GLY A 578 20.47 7.72 9.42
N SER A 579 20.07 8.97 9.64
CA SER A 579 20.77 10.14 9.08
C SER A 579 22.17 10.34 9.67
N GLN A 580 22.44 9.80 10.87
CA GLN A 580 23.80 9.74 11.43
C GLN A 580 24.68 8.72 10.70
N ARG A 581 24.17 7.51 10.37
CA ARG A 581 24.93 6.50 9.61
C ARG A 581 25.22 6.97 8.19
N GLU A 582 24.22 7.46 7.46
CA GLU A 582 24.40 7.98 6.09
C GLU A 582 25.43 9.13 6.05
N ARG A 583 25.34 10.08 6.99
CA ARG A 583 26.33 11.16 7.11
C ARG A 583 27.74 10.65 7.47
N SER A 584 27.86 9.55 8.21
CA SER A 584 29.15 8.91 8.53
C SER A 584 29.77 8.29 7.27
N LEU A 585 28.97 7.55 6.49
CA LEU A 585 29.40 6.90 5.25
C LEU A 585 29.78 7.94 4.17
N LEU A 586 29.02 9.03 4.04
CA LEU A 586 29.39 10.17 3.18
C LEU A 586 30.75 10.79 3.58
N TRP A 587 31.03 10.93 4.88
CA TRP A 587 32.33 11.41 5.35
C TRP A 587 33.47 10.41 5.12
N LYS A 588 33.21 9.10 5.30
CA LYS A 588 34.16 8.01 4.99
C LYS A 588 34.53 8.03 3.51
N GLU A 589 33.57 8.20 2.60
CA GLU A 589 33.85 8.31 1.16
C GLU A 589 34.61 9.59 0.80
N LEU A 590 34.18 10.75 1.31
CA LEU A 590 34.85 12.02 1.00
C LEU A 590 36.32 12.00 1.46
N LYS A 591 36.60 11.45 2.64
CA LYS A 591 37.97 11.20 3.13
C LYS A 591 38.71 10.22 2.22
N ARG A 592 38.11 9.09 1.85
CA ARG A 592 38.71 8.10 0.94
C ARG A 592 39.13 8.75 -0.39
N ARG A 593 38.26 9.57 -0.99
CA ARG A 593 38.55 10.25 -2.26
C ARG A 593 39.68 11.27 -2.15
N VAL A 594 39.72 12.06 -1.08
CA VAL A 594 40.83 13.00 -0.83
C VAL A 594 42.15 12.25 -0.64
N LEU A 595 42.18 11.20 0.19
CA LEU A 595 43.38 10.40 0.45
C LEU A 595 43.88 9.64 -0.79
N CYS A 596 42.98 9.19 -1.67
CA CYS A 596 43.32 8.53 -2.93
C CYS A 596 43.51 9.51 -4.11
N GLY A 597 43.63 10.82 -3.88
CA GLY A 597 43.83 11.83 -4.94
C GLY A 597 42.65 12.06 -5.88
N GLN A 598 41.48 11.44 -5.64
CA GLN A 598 40.27 11.51 -6.45
C GLN A 598 39.48 12.82 -6.22
N ILE A 599 40.17 13.96 -6.16
CA ILE A 599 39.64 15.28 -5.79
C ILE A 599 38.60 15.79 -6.81
N PHE A 600 38.72 15.40 -8.07
CA PHE A 600 37.80 15.76 -9.16
C PHE A 600 36.96 14.57 -9.66
N TYR A 601 36.60 13.62 -8.79
CA TYR A 601 35.79 12.46 -9.18
C TYR A 601 34.45 12.89 -9.82
N LYS A 602 34.23 12.40 -11.04
CA LYS A 602 32.95 12.38 -11.75
C LYS A 602 32.54 10.91 -11.96
N PRO A 603 31.25 10.56 -11.81
CA PRO A 603 30.76 9.25 -12.23
C PRO A 603 30.92 9.11 -13.75
N VAL A 604 31.22 7.90 -14.21
CA VAL A 604 31.18 7.51 -15.63
C VAL A 604 30.02 6.54 -15.78
N TYR A 605 29.15 6.83 -16.74
CA TYR A 605 27.93 6.11 -17.09
C TYR A 605 27.53 6.44 -18.53
#